data_AF-A0A832WJY2-F1
#
_entry.id   AF-A0A832WJY2-F1
#
_cell.length_a   1.000
_cell.length_b   1.000
_cell.length_c   1.000
_cell.angle_alpha   90.00
_cell.angle_beta   90.00
_cell.angle_gamma   90.00
#
_symmetry.space_group_name_H-M   'P 1'
#
loop_
_entity.id
_entity.type
_entity.pdbx_description
1 polymer ?
#
loop_
_entity_poly.entity_id
_entity_poly.type
_entity_poly.pdbx_seq_one_letter_code
_entity_poly.pdbx_strand_id
1 'polypeptide(L)' 'MKLKKMYAEIGGFLIFLVFYLVFFNLFFRFEGAGYPVYAPGTLIFAFIGYWLGGLLYEKYLR' A
#
# COMPACT_ATOMS: atom_id res chain seq x y z
N MET A 1 -22.37 -1.80 7.78
CA MET A 1 -21.76 -0.82 6.85
C MET A 1 -20.32 -0.46 7.21
N LYS A 2 -19.99 -0.10 8.46
CA LYS A 2 -18.60 0.23 8.87
C LYS A 2 -17.57 -0.91 8.70
N LEU A 3 -17.94 -2.15 9.06
CA LEU A 3 -17.03 -3.30 8.96
C LEU A 3 -16.58 -3.60 7.52
N LYS A 4 -17.50 -3.58 6.55
CA LYS A 4 -17.18 -3.82 5.14
C LYS A 4 -16.21 -2.77 4.58
N LYS A 5 -16.40 -1.50 4.96
CA LYS A 5 -15.48 -0.41 4.60
C LYS A 5 -14.09 -0.62 5.22
N MET A 6 -14.03 -0.97 6.50
CA MET A 6 -12.77 -1.25 7.20
C MET A 6 -11.99 -2.40 6.54
N TYR A 7 -12.68 -3.49 6.15
CA TYR A 7 -12.03 -4.58 5.42
C TYR A 7 -11.52 -4.16 4.04
N ALA A 8 -12.23 -3.29 3.33
CA ALA A 8 -11.79 -2.78 2.04
C ALA A 8 -10.58 -1.83 2.16
N GLU A 9 -10.55 -1.00 3.20
CA GLU A 9 -9.41 -0.13 3.49
C GLU A 9 -8.16 -0.94 3.90
N ILE A 10 -8.32 -1.95 4.76
CA ILE A 10 -7.25 -2.88 5.13
C ILE A 10 -6.79 -3.69 3.91
N GLY A 11 -7.72 -4.14 3.08
CA GLY A 11 -7.41 -4.84 1.83
C GLY A 11 -6.61 -3.96 0.86
N GLY A 12 -7.03 -2.71 0.67
CA GLY A 12 -6.32 -1.72 -0.14
C GLY A 12 -4.92 -1.43 0.39
N PHE A 13 -4.78 -1.26 1.72
CA PHE A 13 -3.49 -1.12 2.38
C PHE A 13 -2.57 -2.30 2.11
N LEU A 14 -3.05 -3.54 2.28
CA LEU A 14 -2.24 -4.75 2.11
C LEU A 14 -1.79 -4.93 0.66
N ILE A 15 -2.71 -4.75 -0.30
CA ILE A 15 -2.39 -4.81 -1.73
C ILE A 15 -1.32 -3.77 -2.07
N PHE A 16 -1.50 -2.54 -1.61
CA PHE A 16 -0.58 -1.46 -1.87
C PHE A 16 0.79 -1.68 -1.23
N LEU A 17 0.83 -2.22 -0.01
CA LEU A 17 2.06 -2.59 0.68
C LEU A 17 2.85 -3.65 -0.09
N VAL A 18 2.17 -4.67 -0.63
CA VAL A 18 2.80 -5.70 -1.47
C VAL A 18 3.37 -5.08 -2.74
N PHE A 19 2.60 -4.27 -3.46
CA PHE A 19 3.08 -3.59 -4.66
C PHE A 19 4.27 -2.65 -4.37
N TYR A 20 4.22 -1.92 -3.27
CA TYR A 20 5.31 -1.06 -2.82
C TYR A 20 6.59 -1.87 -2.58
N LEU A 21 6.50 -2.93 -1.76
CA LEU A 21 7.66 -3.77 -1.48
C LEU A 21 8.21 -4.42 -2.75
N VAL A 22 7.36 -4.94 -3.63
CA VAL A 22 7.81 -5.53 -4.90
C VAL A 22 8.47 -4.48 -5.81
N PHE A 23 7.86 -3.30 -5.96
CA PHE A 23 8.39 -2.24 -6.81
C PHE A 23 9.74 -1.75 -6.30
N PHE A 24 9.86 -1.47 -5.01
CA PHE A 24 11.11 -1.01 -4.42
C PHE A 24 12.18 -2.11 -4.42
N ASN A 25 11.82 -3.36 -4.13
CA ASN A 25 12.78 -4.46 -4.16
C ASN A 25 13.28 -4.74 -5.59
N LEU A 26 12.42 -4.62 -6.61
CA LEU A 26 12.84 -4.70 -8.00
C LEU A 26 13.67 -3.49 -8.42
N PHE A 27 13.24 -2.27 -8.12
CA PHE A 27 13.92 -1.04 -8.50
C PHE A 27 15.33 -0.96 -7.87
N PHE A 28 15.44 -1.19 -6.57
CA PHE A 28 16.71 -1.13 -5.86
C PHE A 28 17.63 -2.33 -6.12
N ARG A 29 17.09 -3.48 -6.56
CA ARG A 29 17.91 -4.58 -7.07
C ARG A 29 18.75 -4.17 -8.27
N PHE A 30 18.31 -3.21 -9.09
CA PHE A 30 19.10 -2.67 -10.19
C PHE A 30 20.12 -1.61 -9.75
N GLU A 31 19.93 -0.94 -8.62
CA GLU A 31 20.84 0.08 -8.11
C GLU A 31 22.01 -0.47 -7.28
N GLY A 32 22.05 -1.78 -6.99
CA GLY A 32 23.18 -2.43 -6.32
C GLY A 32 23.40 -1.99 -4.85
N ALA A 33 22.47 -1.22 -4.28
CA ALA A 33 22.57 -0.71 -2.93
C ALA A 33 22.34 -1.84 -1.90
N GLY A 34 23.39 -2.23 -1.18
CA GLY A 34 23.38 -3.28 -0.16
C GLY A 34 22.61 -2.95 1.14
N TYR A 35 21.71 -1.97 1.11
CA TYR A 35 20.94 -1.54 2.29
C TYR A 35 19.45 -1.85 2.09
N PRO A 36 18.79 -2.51 3.07
CA PRO A 36 17.37 -2.79 2.99
C PRO A 36 16.59 -1.48 2.98
N VAL A 37 15.68 -1.34 2.00
CA VAL A 37 14.78 -0.20 1.85
C VAL A 37 13.75 -0.21 2.98
N TYR A 38 14.15 0.26 4.15
CA TYR A 38 13.29 0.63 5.27
C TYR A 38 13.33 2.15 5.39
N ALA A 39 12.73 2.84 4.42
CA ALA A 39 12.64 4.29 4.41
C ALA A 39 11.30 4.74 5.02
N PRO A 40 11.23 5.88 5.72
CA PRO A 40 9.99 6.48 6.24
C PRO A 40 8.90 6.71 5.17
N GLY A 41 9.25 6.63 3.88
CA GLY A 41 8.31 6.61 2.76
C GLY A 41 7.30 5.45 2.81
N THR A 42 7.65 4.30 3.39
CA THR A 42 6.74 3.14 3.51
C THR A 42 5.45 3.50 4.24
N LEU A 43 5.53 4.33 5.28
CA LEU A 43 4.36 4.77 6.07
C LEU A 43 3.44 5.71 5.27
N ILE A 44 4.02 6.66 4.54
CA ILE A 44 3.26 7.60 3.70
C ILE A 44 2.55 6.84 2.58
N PHE A 45 3.26 5.92 1.94
CA PHE A 45 2.70 5.05 0.90
C PHE A 45 1.58 4.18 1.46
N ALA A 46 1.78 3.54 2.61
CA ALA A 46 0.75 2.71 3.21
C ALA A 46 -0.50 3.52 3.59
N PHE A 47 -0.34 4.77 4.03
CA PHE A 47 -1.46 5.69 4.30
C PHE A 47 -2.25 6.03 3.02
N ILE A 48 -1.56 6.23 1.90
CA ILE A 48 -2.18 6.47 0.58
C ILE A 48 -2.98 5.23 0.13
N GLY A 49 -2.42 4.02 0.30
CA GLY A 49 -3.11 2.77 -0.02
C GLY A 49 -4.38 2.54 0.79
N TYR A 50 -4.33 2.84 2.10
CA TYR A 50 -5.50 2.81 2.99
C TYR A 50 -6.59 3.78 2.52
N TRP A 51 -6.21 5.02 2.19
CA TRP A 51 -7.16 6.03 1.72
C TRP A 51 -7.79 5.67 0.37
N LEU A 52 -6.99 5.15 -0.58
CA LEU A 52 -7.48 4.66 -1.87
C LEU A 52 -8.44 3.48 -1.72
N GLY A 53 -8.14 2.53 -0.82
CA GLY A 53 -9.05 1.41 -0.51
C GLY A 53 -10.42 1.89 -0.03
N GLY A 54 -10.44 2.91 0.84
CA GLY A 54 -11.66 3.54 1.32
C GLY A 54 -12.45 4.27 0.23
N LEU A 55 -11.77 5.01 -0.65
CA LEU A 55 -12.39 5.72 -1.78
C LEU A 55 -13.00 4.75 -2.80
N LEU A 56 -12.27 3.68 -3.14
CA LEU A 56 -12.76 2.65 -4.06
C LEU A 56 -13.99 1.92 -3.48
N TYR A 57 -13.98 1.64 -2.17
CA TYR A 57 -15.16 1.07 -1.51
C TYR A 57 -16.39 1.97 -1.62
N GLU A 58 -16.24 3.26 -1.32
CA GLU A 58 -17.36 4.20 -1.38
C GLU A 58 -17.90 4.40 -2.80
N LYS A 59 -17.03 4.37 -3.80
CA LYS A 59 -17.41 4.62 -5.19
C LYS A 59 -18.01 3.40 -5.90
N TYR A 60 -17.57 2.18 -5.55
CA TYR A 60 -17.89 0.98 -6.33
C TYR A 60 -18.57 -0.16 -5.54
N LEU A 61 -18.52 -0.16 -4.20
CA LEU A 61 -18.96 -1.30 -3.38
C LEU A 61 -20.03 -0.97 -2.32
N ARG A 62 -20.35 0.32 -2.13
CA ARG A 62 -21.35 0.78 -1.16
C ARG A 62 -22.78 0.63 -1.68
#